data_AF-A0AAV5SW72-F1
#
_entry.id   AF-A0AAV5SW72-F1
#
_cell.length_a   1.000
_cell.length_b   1.000
_cell.length_c   1.000
_cell.angle_alpha   90.00
_cell.angle_beta   90.00
_cell.angle_gamma   90.00
#
_symmetry.space_group_name_H-M   'P 1'
#
loop_
_entity.id
_entity.type
_entity.pdbx_description
1 polymer ?
#
loop_
_entity_poly.entity_id
_entity_poly.type
_entity_poly.pdbx_seq_one_letter_code
_entity_poly.pdbx_strand_id
1 'polypeptide(L)'
;AAAVFGRLNGVLISPRLAFSAVLAHEMVHSMNIGHSYSERRRMVFPHGNPGEYGDRFDLMSTANAWMHATRFGWNGPGLAGPHLDYLGWLPQSRMAFFGGNKSAQVVHLASLSVPHVHTRGLLLLQIPFDRDEPGNVFTVELRTPHGLDPAVLIHKVLRTGDGFYSYLVGHGREDELSEGVEWVRFIDATTVIRVRVDRLSSPTEAVLIVQSTFDPTLCTRDELPIPVVMTSEEKMNGRRGGKLFKRSIAAPPGLELKMVTTRRPPTFSHLHMNVVRVCSNSKRKFSPSDVDRWLAMQQFFTRRSFGQNECSDGRVWRLLDEYDYVCVLPHRVVESRRNVAARLRFGGCPRGYTRRRAFDADYACVPPSEYALILSENHAVHRFYKHAAFFNGNDELIRR
;
A
#
# COMPACT_ATOMS: atom_id res chain seq x y z
N ALA A 1 14.32 34.39 2.61
CA ALA A 1 14.38 33.01 2.11
C ALA A 1 15.38 32.22 2.93
N ALA A 2 15.16 30.93 3.08
CA ALA A 2 15.94 29.88 3.70
C ALA A 2 15.71 28.65 2.82
N ALA A 3 16.75 27.90 2.52
CA ALA A 3 16.75 26.91 1.46
C ALA A 3 16.95 25.52 2.03
N VAL A 4 16.26 24.53 1.45
CA VAL A 4 16.66 23.13 1.54
C VAL A 4 17.14 22.74 0.14
N PHE A 5 18.43 22.40 0.05
CA PHE A 5 19.10 22.12 -1.20
C PHE A 5 19.16 20.61 -1.45
N GLY A 6 18.54 20.16 -2.54
CA GLY A 6 18.87 18.90 -3.20
C GLY A 6 19.88 19.13 -4.33
N ARG A 7 20.51 18.05 -4.83
CA ARG A 7 21.65 18.10 -5.77
C ARG A 7 21.31 18.62 -7.19
N LEU A 8 20.03 18.84 -7.52
CA LEU A 8 19.56 19.37 -8.82
C LEU A 8 18.40 20.38 -8.70
N ASN A 9 17.52 20.21 -7.73
CA ASN A 9 16.40 21.12 -7.45
C ASN A 9 16.48 21.57 -5.99
N GLY A 10 16.35 22.88 -5.75
CA GLY A 10 16.28 23.48 -4.42
C GLY A 10 14.92 24.10 -4.19
N VAL A 11 14.40 23.99 -2.96
CA VAL A 11 13.18 24.69 -2.57
C VAL A 11 13.58 25.97 -1.86
N LEU A 12 13.10 27.10 -2.36
CA LEU A 12 13.31 28.42 -1.77
C LEU A 12 12.19 28.71 -0.76
N ILE A 13 12.42 28.45 0.53
CA ILE A 13 11.43 28.71 1.58
C ILE A 13 11.60 30.13 2.11
N SER A 14 10.62 31.03 1.93
CA SER A 14 10.70 32.35 2.58
C SER A 14 10.41 32.24 4.10
N PRO A 15 11.06 33.02 5.00
CA PRO A 15 10.67 33.10 6.41
C PRO A 15 9.19 33.41 6.63
N ARG A 16 8.56 34.12 5.67
CA ARG A 16 7.12 34.41 5.67
C ARG A 16 6.25 33.17 5.43
N LEU A 17 6.81 32.12 4.82
CA LEU A 17 6.13 30.86 4.48
C LEU A 17 6.78 29.64 5.16
N ALA A 18 7.72 29.85 6.09
CA ALA A 18 8.46 28.81 6.79
C ALA A 18 7.67 28.26 7.99
N PHE A 19 6.46 27.80 7.76
CA PHE A 19 5.66 27.10 8.77
C PHE A 19 5.57 25.61 8.46
N SER A 20 5.27 24.84 9.51
CA SER A 20 5.39 23.38 9.54
C SER A 20 4.76 22.68 8.33
N ALA A 21 3.56 23.11 7.91
CA ALA A 21 2.87 22.51 6.77
C ALA A 21 3.63 22.66 5.43
N VAL A 22 4.12 23.86 5.10
CA VAL A 22 4.85 24.10 3.85
C VAL A 22 6.20 23.39 3.88
N LEU A 23 6.91 23.41 5.01
CA LEU A 23 8.16 22.66 5.15
C LEU A 23 7.95 21.16 4.93
N ALA A 24 6.92 20.59 5.56
CA ALA A 24 6.60 19.17 5.40
C ALA A 24 6.18 18.83 3.96
N HIS A 25 5.39 19.69 3.30
CA HIS A 25 5.01 19.54 1.90
C HIS A 25 6.23 19.40 0.99
N GLU A 26 7.18 20.32 1.12
CA GLU A 26 8.39 20.36 0.29
C GLU A 26 9.34 19.19 0.61
N MET A 27 9.39 18.76 1.87
CA MET A 27 10.09 17.53 2.25
C MET A 27 9.47 16.30 1.60
N VAL A 28 8.14 16.22 1.50
CA VAL A 28 7.46 15.06 0.91
C VAL A 28 7.71 14.95 -0.60
N HIS A 29 7.95 16.05 -1.31
CA HIS A 29 8.42 15.99 -2.70
C HIS A 29 9.75 15.22 -2.85
N SER A 30 10.63 15.29 -1.85
CA SER A 30 11.87 14.48 -1.85
C SER A 30 11.60 12.97 -1.78
N MET A 31 10.38 12.55 -1.44
CA MET A 31 9.91 11.17 -1.39
C MET A 31 9.17 10.72 -2.66
N ASN A 32 9.35 11.45 -3.77
CA ASN A 32 8.73 11.17 -5.07
C ASN A 32 7.19 11.15 -5.02
N ILE A 33 6.62 12.10 -4.27
CA ILE A 33 5.19 12.38 -4.22
C ILE A 33 4.94 13.73 -4.90
N GLY A 34 3.99 13.77 -5.82
CA GLY A 34 3.52 15.00 -6.46
C GLY A 34 2.45 15.72 -5.64
N HIS A 35 1.91 16.81 -6.18
CA HIS A 35 0.74 17.46 -5.61
C HIS A 35 -0.49 16.52 -5.64
N SER A 36 -1.44 16.75 -4.73
CA SER A 36 -2.77 16.16 -4.85
C SER A 36 -3.69 17.02 -5.71
N TYR A 37 -4.68 16.35 -6.30
CA TYR A 37 -5.59 16.92 -7.26
C TYR A 37 -7.04 16.74 -6.83
N SER A 38 -7.96 17.45 -7.46
CA SER A 38 -9.41 17.24 -7.38
C SER A 38 -10.00 17.02 -8.77
N GLU A 39 -10.95 16.08 -8.90
CA GLU A 39 -11.69 15.86 -10.15
C GLU A 39 -12.50 17.08 -10.62
N ARG A 40 -12.68 18.10 -9.77
CA ARG A 40 -13.38 19.35 -10.12
C ARG A 40 -12.61 20.25 -11.09
N ARG A 41 -11.31 19.98 -11.28
CA ARG A 41 -10.44 20.67 -12.25
C ARG A 41 -10.43 22.20 -12.12
N ARG A 42 -10.71 22.74 -10.93
CA ARG A 42 -10.57 24.17 -10.65
C ARG A 42 -9.09 24.53 -10.53
N MET A 43 -8.68 25.65 -11.11
CA MET A 43 -7.32 26.18 -10.88
C MET A 43 -7.31 26.90 -9.53
N VAL A 44 -6.56 26.35 -8.57
CA VAL A 44 -6.41 26.94 -7.22
C VAL A 44 -5.38 28.07 -7.24
N PHE A 45 -4.24 27.84 -7.91
CA PHE A 45 -3.18 28.82 -8.09
C PHE A 45 -2.98 29.14 -9.57
N PRO A 46 -2.58 30.39 -9.94
CA PRO A 46 -2.37 30.78 -11.33
C PRO A 46 -1.33 29.94 -12.10
N HIS A 47 -0.36 29.36 -11.38
CA HIS A 47 0.70 28.52 -11.94
C HIS A 47 0.42 27.02 -11.82
N GLY A 48 -0.70 26.65 -11.20
CA GLY A 48 -1.08 25.26 -11.00
C GLY A 48 -1.86 24.69 -12.18
N ASN A 49 -1.81 23.38 -12.34
CA ASN A 49 -2.63 22.66 -13.29
C ASN A 49 -4.10 22.62 -12.82
N PRO A 50 -5.07 22.44 -13.74
CA PRO A 50 -6.47 22.27 -13.38
C PRO A 50 -6.70 21.13 -12.38
N GLY A 51 -7.23 21.45 -11.21
CA GLY A 51 -7.51 20.51 -10.12
C GLY A 51 -6.35 20.33 -9.15
N GLU A 52 -5.14 20.76 -9.52
CA GLU A 52 -3.97 20.70 -8.64
C GLU A 52 -4.18 21.55 -7.39
N TYR A 53 -3.72 21.03 -6.25
CA TYR A 53 -3.96 21.58 -4.92
C TYR A 53 -5.44 21.63 -4.52
N GLY A 54 -6.30 20.89 -5.22
CA GLY A 54 -7.74 20.85 -4.98
C GLY A 54 -8.16 19.93 -3.83
N ASP A 55 -7.25 19.11 -3.29
CA ASP A 55 -7.54 18.21 -2.17
C ASP A 55 -7.23 18.87 -0.84
N ARG A 56 -8.26 19.45 -0.27
CA ARG A 56 -8.21 20.24 0.96
C ARG A 56 -7.84 19.44 2.21
N PHE A 57 -7.89 18.11 2.13
CA PHE A 57 -7.63 17.22 3.25
C PHE A 57 -6.21 16.62 3.22
N ASP A 58 -5.43 16.98 2.21
CA ASP A 58 -4.09 16.46 1.99
C ASP A 58 -3.03 17.56 2.07
N LEU A 59 -1.93 17.25 2.75
CA LEU A 59 -0.74 18.11 2.84
C LEU A 59 -0.20 18.48 1.46
N MET A 60 -0.37 17.61 0.46
CA MET A 60 0.10 17.86 -0.91
C MET A 60 -0.74 18.89 -1.69
N SER A 61 -1.73 19.53 -1.06
CA SER A 61 -2.42 20.72 -1.58
C SER A 61 -1.88 22.05 -1.04
N THR A 62 -0.72 22.04 -0.38
CA THR A 62 -0.01 23.23 0.14
C THR A 62 -0.92 24.13 0.97
N ALA A 63 -0.81 25.46 0.79
CA ALA A 63 -1.57 26.53 1.43
C ALA A 63 -3.09 26.47 1.18
N ASN A 64 -3.59 25.66 0.24
CA ASN A 64 -5.04 25.45 0.06
C ASN A 64 -5.59 24.31 0.95
N ALA A 65 -4.72 23.52 1.58
CA ALA A 65 -5.11 22.47 2.52
C ALA A 65 -5.64 23.03 3.85
N TRP A 66 -6.38 22.22 4.59
CA TRP A 66 -7.02 22.63 5.85
C TRP A 66 -5.97 22.77 6.94
N MET A 67 -5.51 24.00 7.15
CA MET A 67 -4.49 24.31 8.14
C MET A 67 -5.10 24.83 9.44
N HIS A 68 -4.40 24.57 10.54
CA HIS A 68 -4.71 25.11 11.85
C HIS A 68 -3.48 25.77 12.47
N ALA A 69 -3.70 26.81 13.28
CA ALA A 69 -2.63 27.56 13.91
C ALA A 69 -1.99 26.76 15.06
N THR A 70 -0.67 26.86 15.18
CA THR A 70 0.14 26.27 16.25
C THR A 70 1.21 27.27 16.73
N ARG A 71 1.97 26.90 17.76
CA ARG A 71 3.12 27.69 18.24
C ARG A 71 4.22 27.87 17.19
N PHE A 72 4.27 27.02 16.15
CA PHE A 72 5.28 27.03 15.10
C PHE A 72 4.70 27.44 13.74
N GLY A 73 3.65 28.28 13.75
CA GLY A 73 2.91 28.70 12.56
C GLY A 73 1.77 27.75 12.22
N TRP A 74 1.45 27.62 10.93
CA TRP A 74 0.36 26.78 10.46
C TRP A 74 0.79 25.33 10.27
N ASN A 75 -0.04 24.41 10.76
CA ASN A 75 0.11 22.97 10.56
C ASN A 75 -1.01 22.45 9.66
N GLY A 76 -0.68 21.50 8.77
CA GLY A 76 -1.60 20.98 7.77
C GLY A 76 -2.38 19.76 8.27
N PRO A 77 -3.23 19.19 7.40
CA PRO A 77 -4.03 18.01 7.75
C PRO A 77 -3.18 16.71 7.77
N GLY A 78 -1.93 16.74 7.31
CA GLY A 78 -1.11 15.55 7.08
C GLY A 78 -1.38 14.93 5.71
N LEU A 79 -0.66 13.86 5.37
CA LEU A 79 -0.83 13.19 4.07
C LEU A 79 -2.15 12.42 4.00
N ALA A 80 -2.79 12.44 2.83
CA ALA A 80 -3.91 11.56 2.53
C ALA A 80 -3.48 10.09 2.45
N GLY A 81 -4.43 9.19 2.66
CA GLY A 81 -4.27 7.74 2.64
C GLY A 81 -3.56 7.20 1.41
N PRO A 82 -3.88 7.63 0.18
CA PRO A 82 -3.10 7.27 -1.01
C PRO A 82 -1.61 7.55 -0.90
N HIS A 83 -1.23 8.73 -0.38
CA HIS A 83 0.17 9.10 -0.19
C HIS A 83 0.81 8.31 0.95
N LEU A 84 0.07 8.06 2.04
CA LEU A 84 0.55 7.21 3.14
C LEU A 84 0.74 5.74 2.70
N ASP A 85 -0.16 5.18 1.89
CA ASP A 85 0.00 3.85 1.29
C ASP A 85 1.15 3.83 0.28
N TYR A 86 1.26 4.86 -0.56
CA TYR A 86 2.39 5.02 -1.48
C TYR A 86 3.72 5.05 -0.75
N LEU A 87 3.80 5.64 0.45
CA LEU A 87 5.01 5.58 1.27
C LEU A 87 5.12 4.30 2.10
N GLY A 88 4.08 3.45 2.14
CA GLY A 88 4.03 2.29 3.03
C GLY A 88 4.02 2.65 4.51
N TRP A 89 3.48 3.82 4.87
CA TRP A 89 3.38 4.32 6.26
C TRP A 89 2.09 3.91 6.96
N LEU A 90 1.18 3.25 6.24
CA LEU A 90 -0.02 2.66 6.82
C LEU A 90 0.25 1.22 7.28
N PRO A 91 -0.18 0.87 8.51
CA PRO A 91 -0.21 -0.51 8.96
C PRO A 91 -0.99 -1.42 8.01
N GLN A 92 -0.32 -2.44 7.49
CA GLN A 92 -0.92 -3.35 6.51
C GLN A 92 -2.09 -4.17 7.05
N SER A 93 -2.10 -4.47 8.35
CA SER A 93 -3.25 -5.12 9.00
C SER A 93 -4.49 -4.25 8.99
N ARG A 94 -4.32 -2.94 8.79
CA ARG A 94 -5.36 -1.92 8.83
C ARG A 94 -5.66 -1.35 7.45
N MET A 95 -5.20 -2.00 6.39
CA MET A 95 -5.61 -1.75 5.02
C MET A 95 -6.31 -2.97 4.46
N ALA A 96 -7.29 -2.74 3.58
CA ALA A 96 -7.99 -3.82 2.92
C ALA A 96 -8.26 -3.50 1.45
N PHE A 97 -8.23 -4.54 0.63
CA PHE A 97 -8.73 -4.50 -0.73
C PHE A 97 -10.17 -4.98 -0.75
N PHE A 98 -11.06 -4.17 -1.30
CA PHE A 98 -12.44 -4.53 -1.52
C PHE A 98 -12.58 -5.29 -2.84
N GLY A 99 -13.29 -6.42 -2.84
CA GLY A 99 -13.60 -7.19 -4.05
C GLY A 99 -13.18 -8.66 -3.94
N GLY A 100 -13.77 -9.48 -4.79
CA GLY A 100 -13.69 -10.96 -4.76
C GLY A 100 -15.04 -11.64 -4.56
N ASN A 101 -15.97 -10.99 -3.86
CA ASN A 101 -17.37 -11.41 -3.72
C ASN A 101 -18.30 -10.27 -4.16
N LYS A 102 -19.30 -10.57 -5.02
CA LYS A 102 -20.24 -9.60 -5.63
C LYS A 102 -21.26 -8.99 -4.65
N SER A 103 -21.12 -9.24 -3.35
CA SER A 103 -22.06 -8.79 -2.31
C SER A 103 -21.59 -7.50 -1.64
N ALA A 104 -22.55 -6.67 -1.22
CA ALA A 104 -22.26 -5.55 -0.35
C ALA A 104 -21.61 -6.02 0.97
N GLN A 105 -20.67 -5.25 1.51
CA GLN A 105 -19.99 -5.55 2.77
C GLN A 105 -20.00 -4.33 3.69
N VAL A 106 -20.09 -4.60 4.98
CA VAL A 106 -19.94 -3.59 6.03
C VAL A 106 -18.45 -3.40 6.33
N VAL A 107 -18.00 -2.16 6.28
CA VAL A 107 -16.60 -1.78 6.50
C VAL A 107 -16.53 -0.79 7.66
N HIS A 108 -15.67 -1.07 8.64
CA HIS A 108 -15.40 -0.17 9.76
C HIS A 108 -14.12 0.61 9.48
N LEU A 109 -14.24 1.92 9.28
CA LEU A 109 -13.12 2.82 9.10
C LEU A 109 -12.76 3.55 10.40
N ALA A 110 -11.49 3.88 10.50
CA ALA A 110 -10.90 4.71 11.53
C ALA A 110 -10.26 5.95 10.91
N SER A 111 -10.27 7.06 11.66
CA SER A 111 -9.74 8.32 11.18
C SER A 111 -8.21 8.28 11.03
N LEU A 112 -7.72 8.79 9.90
CA LEU A 112 -6.30 9.03 9.62
C LEU A 112 -5.78 10.32 10.28
N SER A 113 -6.65 11.14 10.86
CA SER A 113 -6.25 12.41 11.49
C SER A 113 -5.84 12.25 12.96
N VAL A 114 -5.81 11.00 13.46
CA VAL A 114 -5.37 10.65 14.82
C VAL A 114 -4.30 9.55 14.77
N PRO A 115 -3.38 9.48 15.75
CA PRO A 115 -2.35 8.44 15.77
C PRO A 115 -2.98 7.04 15.71
N HIS A 116 -2.49 6.16 14.82
CA HIS A 116 -3.20 4.90 14.56
C HIS A 116 -3.23 3.94 15.76
N VAL A 117 -2.30 4.10 16.71
CA VAL A 117 -2.30 3.35 18.00
C VAL A 117 -3.53 3.65 18.86
N HIS A 118 -4.19 4.79 18.64
CA HIS A 118 -5.40 5.19 19.38
C HIS A 118 -6.70 4.77 18.71
N THR A 119 -6.65 4.17 17.51
CA THR A 119 -7.86 3.76 16.78
C THR A 119 -7.85 2.27 16.48
N ARG A 120 -9.03 1.73 16.22
CA ARG A 120 -9.25 0.35 15.78
C ARG A 120 -10.05 0.36 14.49
N GLY A 121 -9.87 -0.64 13.63
CA GLY A 121 -10.57 -0.75 12.35
C GLY A 121 -9.67 -0.50 11.15
N LEU A 122 -10.21 -0.31 9.95
CA LEU A 122 -9.42 -0.04 8.75
C LEU A 122 -9.08 1.45 8.63
N LEU A 123 -7.87 1.78 8.23
CA LEU A 123 -7.44 3.16 7.96
C LEU A 123 -7.67 3.54 6.50
N LEU A 124 -7.56 2.56 5.60
CA LEU A 124 -7.71 2.75 4.17
C LEU A 124 -8.36 1.52 3.55
N LEU A 125 -9.45 1.75 2.83
CA LEU A 125 -10.04 0.74 1.94
C LEU A 125 -9.62 1.05 0.51
N GLN A 126 -9.17 0.05 -0.25
CA GLN A 126 -8.82 0.19 -1.66
C GLN A 126 -9.80 -0.62 -2.51
N ILE A 127 -10.43 0.01 -3.49
CA ILE A 127 -11.43 -0.58 -4.37
C ILE A 127 -10.88 -0.54 -5.81
N PRO A 128 -10.54 -1.68 -6.43
CA PRO A 128 -10.07 -1.71 -7.80
C PRO A 128 -11.17 -1.28 -8.77
N PHE A 129 -10.76 -0.57 -9.81
CA PHE A 129 -11.62 -0.25 -10.95
C PHE A 129 -10.96 -0.53 -12.30
N ASP A 130 -9.68 -0.84 -12.29
CA ASP A 130 -8.89 -1.12 -13.49
C ASP A 130 -8.23 -2.49 -13.31
N ARG A 131 -8.57 -3.42 -14.21
CA ARG A 131 -7.96 -4.75 -14.20
C ARG A 131 -6.52 -4.69 -14.71
N ASP A 132 -6.26 -3.83 -15.68
CA ASP A 132 -5.01 -3.85 -16.42
C ASP A 132 -3.90 -3.15 -15.65
N GLU A 133 -4.29 -2.22 -14.80
CA GLU A 133 -3.38 -1.54 -13.91
C GLU A 133 -3.85 -1.70 -12.46
N PRO A 134 -3.45 -2.78 -11.75
CA PRO A 134 -3.89 -3.04 -10.37
C PRO A 134 -3.54 -1.91 -9.39
N GLY A 135 -2.62 -1.01 -9.75
CA GLY A 135 -2.33 0.19 -8.96
C GLY A 135 -3.39 1.30 -9.07
N ASN A 136 -4.34 1.19 -10.01
CA ASN A 136 -5.43 2.13 -10.20
C ASN A 136 -6.64 1.69 -9.37
N VAL A 137 -6.85 2.39 -8.25
CA VAL A 137 -7.88 2.07 -7.26
C VAL A 137 -8.60 3.34 -6.83
N PHE A 138 -9.84 3.20 -6.38
CA PHE A 138 -10.42 4.19 -5.48
C PHE A 138 -10.00 3.86 -4.06
N THR A 139 -9.52 4.83 -3.31
CA THR A 139 -9.32 4.68 -1.88
C THR A 139 -10.44 5.34 -1.12
N VAL A 140 -10.83 4.76 0.01
CA VAL A 140 -11.80 5.34 0.94
C VAL A 140 -11.15 5.48 2.31
N GLU A 141 -11.22 6.68 2.86
CA GLU A 141 -10.62 7.02 4.15
C GLU A 141 -11.55 7.88 5.01
N LEU A 142 -11.33 7.87 6.32
CA LEU A 142 -11.98 8.79 7.25
C LEU A 142 -10.99 9.87 7.69
N ARG A 143 -11.44 11.12 7.67
CA ARG A 143 -10.67 12.28 8.13
C ARG A 143 -11.45 13.03 9.19
N THR A 144 -10.74 13.51 10.21
CA THR A 144 -11.25 14.44 11.23
C THR A 144 -10.35 15.65 11.30
N PRO A 145 -10.52 16.61 10.38
CA PRO A 145 -9.74 17.83 10.41
C PRO A 145 -9.98 18.60 11.71
N HIS A 146 -8.98 19.36 12.13
CA HIS A 146 -9.05 20.15 13.35
C HIS A 146 -10.20 21.17 13.28
N GLY A 147 -11.17 21.07 14.19
CA GLY A 147 -12.29 22.00 14.30
C GLY A 147 -13.37 21.85 13.22
N LEU A 148 -13.36 20.73 12.47
CA LEU A 148 -14.38 20.39 11.49
C LEU A 148 -14.98 19.01 11.79
N ASP A 149 -16.13 18.76 11.18
CA ASP A 149 -16.81 17.47 11.28
C ASP A 149 -16.02 16.35 10.59
N PRO A 150 -16.13 15.10 11.10
CA PRO A 150 -15.61 13.92 10.41
C PRO A 150 -16.18 13.79 9.00
N ALA A 151 -15.31 13.46 8.05
CA ALA A 151 -15.65 13.32 6.65
C ALA A 151 -15.04 12.04 6.08
N VAL A 152 -15.86 11.26 5.36
CA VAL A 152 -15.36 10.15 4.55
C VAL A 152 -14.99 10.68 3.18
N LEU A 153 -13.76 10.42 2.76
CA LEU A 153 -13.22 10.89 1.49
C LEU A 153 -12.96 9.72 0.55
N ILE A 154 -13.12 10.00 -0.75
CA ILE A 154 -12.79 9.06 -1.80
C ILE A 154 -11.73 9.70 -2.69
N HIS A 155 -10.60 9.01 -2.86
CA HIS A 155 -9.59 9.40 -3.82
C HIS A 155 -9.54 8.40 -4.96
N LYS A 156 -9.27 8.89 -6.16
CA LYS A 156 -8.92 8.08 -7.32
C LYS A 156 -7.41 8.11 -7.48
N VAL A 157 -6.80 6.95 -7.33
CA VAL A 157 -5.38 6.75 -7.57
C VAL A 157 -5.18 6.37 -9.03
N LEU A 158 -4.29 7.10 -9.70
CA LEU A 158 -3.85 6.80 -11.06
C LEU A 158 -2.34 6.62 -11.08
N ARG A 159 -1.92 5.44 -11.52
CA ARG A 159 -0.53 5.13 -11.86
C ARG A 159 -0.36 5.15 -13.36
N THR A 160 0.65 5.88 -13.84
CA THR A 160 0.97 5.93 -15.26
C THR A 160 2.48 5.95 -15.40
N GLY A 161 3.05 4.82 -15.85
CA GLY A 161 4.49 4.60 -15.75
C GLY A 161 4.96 4.67 -14.31
N ASP A 162 5.98 5.49 -14.04
CA ASP A 162 6.48 5.76 -12.68
C ASP A 162 5.69 6.86 -11.95
N GLY A 163 4.72 7.50 -12.61
CA GLY A 163 3.91 8.57 -12.02
C GLY A 163 2.84 8.03 -11.07
N PHE A 164 2.67 8.70 -9.93
CA PHE A 164 1.61 8.46 -8.95
C PHE A 164 0.79 9.75 -8.77
N TYR A 165 -0.52 9.66 -8.99
CA TYR A 165 -1.44 10.78 -8.82
C TYR A 165 -2.63 10.39 -7.94
N SER A 166 -2.95 11.25 -6.98
CA SER A 166 -4.14 11.13 -6.13
C SER A 166 -5.12 12.26 -6.45
N TYR A 167 -6.35 11.90 -6.83
CA TYR A 167 -7.44 12.83 -7.11
C TYR A 167 -8.55 12.68 -6.08
N LEU A 168 -8.85 13.73 -5.31
CA LEU A 168 -10.07 13.79 -4.52
C LEU A 168 -11.29 13.76 -5.45
N VAL A 169 -12.18 12.82 -5.20
CA VAL A 169 -13.38 12.58 -6.01
C VAL A 169 -14.59 13.10 -5.25
N GLY A 170 -15.20 14.15 -5.79
CA GLY A 170 -16.41 14.70 -5.20
C GLY A 170 -17.69 13.95 -5.55
N HIS A 171 -18.75 14.28 -4.81
CA HIS A 171 -20.13 13.87 -5.04
C HIS A 171 -21.02 15.10 -5.19
N GLY A 172 -21.44 15.39 -6.42
CA GLY A 172 -22.23 16.60 -6.69
C GLY A 172 -21.42 17.88 -6.41
N ARG A 173 -21.85 18.65 -5.40
CA ARG A 173 -21.19 19.90 -4.97
C ARG A 173 -20.27 19.75 -3.76
N GLU A 174 -20.26 18.59 -3.10
CA GLU A 174 -19.43 18.30 -1.92
C GLU A 174 -18.29 17.33 -2.26
N ASP A 175 -17.14 17.48 -1.60
CA ASP A 175 -16.00 16.56 -1.77
C ASP A 175 -16.06 15.43 -0.74
N GLU A 176 -16.59 15.72 0.44
CA GLU A 176 -16.81 14.83 1.57
C GLU A 176 -18.15 14.09 1.52
N LEU A 177 -18.15 12.86 2.04
CA LEU A 177 -19.35 12.08 2.32
C LEU A 177 -19.68 12.15 3.80
N SER A 178 -20.84 12.73 4.11
CA SER A 178 -21.43 12.77 5.45
C SER A 178 -22.30 11.53 5.71
N GLU A 179 -22.74 11.36 6.95
CA GLU A 179 -23.66 10.28 7.32
C GLU A 179 -24.92 10.25 6.44
N GLY A 180 -25.28 9.06 5.96
CA GLY A 180 -26.42 8.83 5.08
C GLY A 180 -26.16 9.06 3.59
N VAL A 181 -25.02 9.65 3.21
CA VAL A 181 -24.68 9.92 1.81
C VAL A 181 -24.17 8.64 1.12
N GLU A 182 -24.64 8.41 -0.11
CA GLU A 182 -24.15 7.35 -0.99
C GLU A 182 -23.43 7.95 -2.21
N TRP A 183 -22.16 7.59 -2.37
CA TRP A 183 -21.41 7.83 -3.57
C TRP A 183 -21.55 6.65 -4.53
N VAL A 184 -21.89 6.94 -5.79
CA VAL A 184 -22.04 5.95 -6.86
C VAL A 184 -21.19 6.36 -8.04
N ARG A 185 -20.39 5.44 -8.56
CA ARG A 185 -19.58 5.65 -9.77
C ARG A 185 -19.75 4.51 -10.74
N PHE A 186 -20.11 4.86 -11.97
CA PHE A 186 -20.08 3.97 -13.11
C PHE A 186 -18.68 4.07 -13.74
N ILE A 187 -17.98 2.95 -13.82
CA ILE A 187 -16.68 2.85 -14.49
C ILE A 187 -16.91 2.60 -15.98
N ASP A 188 -17.86 1.73 -16.28
CA ASP A 188 -18.38 1.43 -17.61
C ASP A 188 -19.88 1.08 -17.50
N ALA A 189 -20.48 0.54 -18.57
CA ALA A 189 -21.90 0.20 -18.62
C ALA A 189 -22.33 -0.91 -17.63
N THR A 190 -21.39 -1.71 -17.12
CA THR A 190 -21.62 -2.92 -16.31
C THR A 190 -20.97 -2.85 -14.93
N THR A 191 -19.91 -2.05 -14.79
CA THR A 191 -19.13 -1.89 -13.57
C THR A 191 -19.58 -0.67 -12.79
N VAL A 192 -20.13 -0.90 -11.60
CA VAL A 192 -20.55 0.14 -10.66
C VAL A 192 -19.90 -0.08 -9.30
N ILE A 193 -19.46 1.02 -8.69
CA ILE A 193 -18.97 1.07 -7.32
C ILE A 193 -19.91 1.96 -6.52
N ARG A 194 -20.29 1.49 -5.33
CA ARG A 194 -21.11 2.22 -4.37
C ARG A 194 -20.41 2.24 -3.02
N VAL A 195 -20.36 3.42 -2.42
CA VAL A 195 -19.85 3.64 -1.07
C VAL A 195 -20.87 4.48 -0.34
N ARG A 196 -21.55 3.89 0.64
CA ARG A 196 -22.51 4.57 1.49
C ARG A 196 -21.95 4.72 2.89
N VAL A 197 -22.02 5.94 3.42
CA VAL A 197 -21.73 6.19 4.83
C VAL A 197 -22.98 5.83 5.63
N ASP A 198 -22.94 4.69 6.33
CA ASP A 198 -24.07 4.24 7.14
C ASP A 198 -24.16 5.06 8.42
N ARG A 199 -23.04 5.21 9.14
CA ARG A 199 -22.96 5.98 10.39
C ARG A 199 -21.58 6.52 10.69
N LEU A 200 -21.49 7.74 11.20
CA LEU A 200 -20.30 8.30 11.83
C LEU A 200 -20.39 8.05 13.35
N SER A 201 -19.87 6.92 13.81
CA SER A 201 -20.09 6.42 15.18
C SER A 201 -19.40 7.28 16.25
N SER A 202 -18.27 7.88 15.87
CA SER A 202 -17.53 8.88 16.64
C SER A 202 -16.74 9.74 15.65
N PRO A 203 -16.09 10.83 16.07
CA PRO A 203 -15.16 11.53 15.19
C PRO A 203 -14.14 10.55 14.58
N THR A 204 -13.65 9.60 15.35
CA THR A 204 -12.57 8.71 14.91
C THR A 204 -13.04 7.44 14.21
N GLU A 205 -14.34 7.18 14.10
CA GLU A 205 -14.86 5.89 13.59
C GLU A 205 -16.08 6.06 12.70
N ALA A 206 -16.06 5.41 11.53
CA ALA A 206 -17.15 5.39 10.57
C ALA A 206 -17.51 3.95 10.17
N VAL A 207 -18.79 3.73 9.88
CA VAL A 207 -19.31 2.47 9.34
C VAL A 207 -19.81 2.75 7.93
N LEU A 208 -19.29 1.98 6.97
CA LEU A 208 -19.64 2.09 5.56
C LEU A 208 -20.33 0.81 5.07
N ILE A 209 -21.18 0.97 4.08
CA ILE A 209 -21.66 -0.12 3.24
C ILE A 209 -21.04 0.07 1.86
N VAL A 210 -20.20 -0.88 1.46
CA VAL A 210 -19.47 -0.81 0.20
C VAL A 210 -19.92 -1.94 -0.71
N GLN A 211 -20.14 -1.62 -1.99
CA GLN A 211 -20.50 -2.58 -3.02
C GLN A 211 -19.72 -2.27 -4.30
N SER A 212 -19.24 -3.31 -4.98
CA SER A 212 -18.60 -3.18 -6.28
C SER A 212 -19.02 -4.36 -7.15
N THR A 213 -19.37 -4.09 -8.41
CA THR A 213 -19.58 -5.13 -9.43
C THR A 213 -18.32 -5.40 -10.25
N PHE A 214 -17.20 -4.74 -9.93
CA PHE A 214 -15.92 -4.95 -10.61
C PHE A 214 -15.49 -6.42 -10.53
N ASP A 215 -15.22 -6.99 -11.70
CA ASP A 215 -14.72 -8.35 -11.84
C ASP A 215 -13.29 -8.32 -12.40
N PRO A 216 -12.27 -8.67 -11.60
CA PRO A 216 -10.87 -8.66 -12.02
C PRO A 216 -10.56 -9.70 -13.11
N THR A 217 -11.52 -10.55 -13.47
CA THR A 217 -11.36 -11.59 -14.51
C THR A 217 -11.88 -11.17 -15.88
N LEU A 218 -12.63 -10.06 -15.98
CA LEU A 218 -13.24 -9.59 -17.22
C LEU A 218 -12.41 -8.46 -17.84
N CYS A 219 -12.23 -8.48 -19.16
CA CYS A 219 -11.59 -7.39 -19.90
C CYS A 219 -12.64 -6.40 -20.38
N THR A 220 -12.30 -5.10 -20.33
CA THR A 220 -13.16 -4.04 -20.86
C THR A 220 -13.09 -3.93 -22.39
N ARG A 221 -12.05 -4.50 -23.02
CA ARG A 221 -11.83 -4.48 -24.48
C ARG A 221 -11.48 -5.86 -25.04
N ASP A 222 -10.20 -6.11 -25.35
CA ASP A 222 -9.71 -7.34 -25.98
C ASP A 222 -8.78 -8.13 -25.04
N GLU A 223 -8.62 -9.43 -25.30
CA GLU A 223 -7.69 -10.33 -24.62
C GLU A 223 -6.52 -10.72 -25.53
N LEU A 224 -5.29 -10.59 -25.03
CA LEU A 224 -4.09 -11.17 -25.63
C LEU A 224 -3.71 -12.47 -24.91
N PRO A 225 -3.62 -13.61 -25.63
CA PRO A 225 -3.05 -14.83 -25.09
C PRO A 225 -1.53 -14.71 -24.99
N ILE A 226 -0.98 -14.94 -23.80
CA ILE A 226 0.45 -14.86 -23.52
C ILE A 226 0.93 -16.23 -23.04
N PRO A 227 1.90 -16.86 -23.71
CA PRO A 227 2.53 -18.06 -23.19
C PRO A 227 3.41 -17.68 -22.00
N VAL A 228 3.16 -18.32 -20.86
CA VAL A 228 3.89 -18.14 -19.62
C VAL A 228 4.42 -19.50 -19.18
N VAL A 229 5.72 -19.54 -18.90
CA VAL A 229 6.33 -20.73 -18.32
C VAL A 229 6.06 -20.69 -16.82
N MET A 230 5.32 -21.69 -16.31
CA MET A 230 5.11 -21.86 -14.88
C MET A 230 5.94 -23.02 -14.36
N THR A 231 6.74 -22.79 -13.32
CA THR A 231 7.37 -23.87 -12.56
C THR A 231 6.42 -24.31 -11.46
N SER A 232 6.11 -25.60 -11.36
CA SER A 232 5.44 -26.15 -10.18
C SER A 232 6.43 -26.96 -9.35
N GLU A 233 6.61 -26.59 -8.08
CA GLU A 233 7.35 -27.40 -7.12
C GLU A 233 6.43 -28.45 -6.48
N GLU A 234 6.74 -29.74 -6.65
CA GLU A 234 6.08 -30.80 -5.90
C GLU A 234 6.90 -31.17 -4.65
N LYS A 235 6.36 -30.86 -3.46
CA LYS A 235 6.88 -31.42 -2.21
C LYS A 235 6.16 -32.72 -1.89
N MET A 236 6.85 -33.85 -2.04
CA MET A 236 6.41 -35.11 -1.43
C MET A 236 6.50 -34.97 0.10
N ASN A 237 5.34 -34.85 0.76
CA ASN A 237 5.27 -35.02 2.20
C ASN A 237 5.28 -36.54 2.47
N GLY A 238 6.28 -37.04 3.21
CA GLY A 238 6.49 -38.45 3.52
C GLY A 238 5.42 -39.13 4.40
N ARG A 239 4.20 -38.62 4.42
CA ARG A 239 3.05 -39.25 5.07
C ARG A 239 1.94 -39.41 4.04
N ARG A 240 1.56 -40.67 3.79
CA ARG A 240 0.43 -41.08 2.94
C ARG A 240 -0.78 -40.18 3.27
N GLY A 241 -1.14 -39.30 2.32
CA GLY A 241 -2.31 -38.42 2.40
C GLY A 241 -2.06 -36.90 2.50
N GLY A 242 -0.86 -36.38 2.21
CA GLY A 242 -0.58 -34.93 2.26
C GLY A 242 -1.15 -34.15 1.06
N LYS A 243 -1.90 -33.05 1.33
CA LYS A 243 -2.40 -32.11 0.31
C LYS A 243 -1.26 -31.51 -0.53
N LEU A 244 -1.43 -31.53 -1.86
CA LEU A 244 -0.56 -30.84 -2.82
C LEU A 244 -0.55 -29.33 -2.55
N PHE A 245 0.64 -28.75 -2.40
CA PHE A 245 0.84 -27.31 -2.52
C PHE A 245 1.56 -27.06 -3.85
N LYS A 246 0.84 -26.52 -4.84
CA LYS A 246 1.45 -26.04 -6.09
C LYS A 246 1.83 -24.58 -5.88
N ARG A 247 3.11 -24.26 -6.07
CA ARG A 247 3.61 -22.90 -6.14
C ARG A 247 4.03 -22.67 -7.59
N SER A 248 3.43 -21.69 -8.25
CA SER A 248 3.69 -21.37 -9.66
C SER A 248 4.49 -20.09 -9.77
N ILE A 249 5.65 -20.12 -10.43
CA ILE A 249 6.42 -18.90 -10.77
C ILE A 249 6.31 -18.70 -12.28
N ALA A 250 5.76 -17.58 -12.71
CA ALA A 250 5.63 -17.19 -14.11
C ALA A 250 6.93 -16.56 -14.62
N ALA A 251 7.43 -17.00 -15.78
CA ALA A 251 8.54 -16.35 -16.48
C ALA A 251 8.16 -16.06 -17.95
N PRO A 252 8.64 -14.94 -18.53
CA PRO A 252 8.50 -14.67 -19.96
C PRO A 252 9.17 -15.77 -20.82
N PRO A 253 8.70 -16.01 -22.05
CA PRO A 253 9.40 -16.87 -22.99
C PRO A 253 10.81 -16.31 -23.26
N GLY A 254 11.86 -17.09 -22.97
CA GLY A 254 13.25 -16.73 -23.25
C GLY A 254 14.13 -16.36 -22.04
N LEU A 255 13.58 -16.32 -20.82
CA LEU A 255 14.39 -16.28 -19.60
C LEU A 255 14.81 -17.70 -19.21
N GLU A 256 16.10 -18.03 -19.34
CA GLU A 256 16.67 -19.23 -18.72
C GLU A 256 16.50 -19.14 -17.20
N LEU A 257 15.55 -19.90 -16.66
CA LEU A 257 15.49 -20.19 -15.23
C LEU A 257 16.72 -21.01 -14.87
N LYS A 258 17.82 -20.35 -14.47
CA LYS A 258 19.01 -21.03 -13.95
C LYS A 258 18.62 -21.76 -12.67
N MET A 259 18.63 -23.09 -12.74
CA MET A 259 18.43 -23.97 -11.59
C MET A 259 19.45 -23.66 -10.51
N VAL A 260 19.00 -23.12 -9.37
CA VAL A 260 19.82 -23.07 -8.15
C VAL A 260 19.70 -24.44 -7.48
N THR A 261 20.64 -25.33 -7.75
CA THR A 261 20.74 -26.62 -7.05
C THR A 261 21.17 -26.37 -5.60
N THR A 262 20.22 -26.27 -4.68
CA THR A 262 20.54 -26.34 -3.25
C THR A 262 20.54 -27.80 -2.79
N ARG A 263 21.57 -28.19 -2.02
CA ARG A 263 21.78 -29.55 -1.50
C ARG A 263 20.70 -29.92 -0.47
N ARG A 264 19.52 -30.37 -0.90
CA ARG A 264 18.45 -31.07 -0.14
C ARG A 264 17.46 -31.72 -1.13
N PRO A 265 16.63 -32.72 -0.72
CA PRO A 265 16.18 -33.83 -1.59
C PRO A 265 15.45 -33.37 -2.85
N PRO A 266 15.41 -34.18 -3.92
CA PRO A 266 15.05 -33.72 -5.26
C PRO A 266 13.62 -33.16 -5.28
N THR A 267 13.51 -31.84 -5.34
CA THR A 267 12.31 -31.16 -5.80
C THR A 267 12.23 -31.32 -7.30
N PHE A 268 11.27 -32.09 -7.79
CA PHE A 268 10.95 -32.09 -9.21
C PHE A 268 10.21 -30.80 -9.53
N SER A 269 10.86 -29.95 -10.31
CA SER A 269 10.25 -28.74 -10.87
C SER A 269 9.77 -29.08 -12.27
N HIS A 270 8.47 -29.30 -12.44
CA HIS A 270 7.88 -29.44 -13.76
C HIS A 270 7.68 -28.05 -14.37
N LEU A 271 8.21 -27.84 -15.57
CA LEU A 271 7.95 -26.67 -16.38
C LEU A 271 6.71 -26.94 -17.22
N HIS A 272 5.64 -26.18 -16.97
CA HIS A 272 4.45 -26.23 -17.79
C HIS A 272 4.30 -24.90 -18.54
N MET A 273 4.20 -24.96 -19.87
CA MET A 273 3.73 -23.81 -20.65
C MET A 273 2.22 -23.69 -20.45
N ASN A 274 1.78 -22.57 -19.89
CA ASN A 274 0.38 -22.19 -19.82
C ASN A 274 0.16 -20.95 -20.69
N VAL A 275 -1.05 -20.80 -21.21
CA VAL A 275 -1.47 -19.57 -21.88
C VAL A 275 -2.31 -18.78 -20.90
N VAL A 276 -1.83 -17.61 -20.48
CA VAL A 276 -2.59 -16.66 -19.68
C VAL A 276 -3.22 -15.60 -20.58
N ARG A 277 -4.29 -14.96 -20.12
CA ARG A 277 -4.96 -13.89 -20.88
C ARG A 277 -4.79 -12.56 -20.15
N VAL A 278 -4.26 -11.57 -20.87
CA VAL A 278 -4.06 -10.20 -20.38
C VAL A 278 -4.85 -9.27 -21.28
N CYS A 279 -5.50 -8.24 -20.74
CA CYS A 279 -6.26 -7.36 -21.62
C CYS A 279 -5.33 -6.46 -22.42
N SER A 280 -5.77 -6.07 -23.61
CA SER A 280 -5.04 -5.17 -24.47
C SER A 280 -5.95 -4.15 -25.14
N ASN A 281 -5.46 -2.92 -25.19
CA ASN A 281 -6.11 -1.80 -25.86
C ASN A 281 -5.77 -1.71 -27.36
N SER A 282 -4.87 -2.54 -27.87
CA SER A 282 -4.54 -2.59 -29.31
C SER A 282 -3.91 -3.92 -29.73
N LYS A 283 -3.80 -4.14 -31.06
CA LYS A 283 -2.99 -5.22 -31.68
C LYS A 283 -1.47 -5.03 -31.44
N ARG A 284 -1.04 -4.50 -30.30
CA ARG A 284 0.37 -4.37 -29.94
C ARG A 284 0.95 -5.75 -29.64
N LYS A 285 2.26 -5.87 -29.88
CA LYS A 285 3.01 -7.07 -29.50
C LYS A 285 3.14 -7.15 -27.98
N PHE A 286 3.24 -8.38 -27.50
CA PHE A 286 3.54 -8.72 -26.12
C PHE A 286 4.77 -7.98 -25.59
N SER A 287 4.68 -7.49 -24.36
CA SER A 287 5.77 -6.88 -23.58
C SER A 287 5.98 -7.65 -22.27
N PRO A 288 7.21 -7.79 -21.74
CA PRO A 288 7.46 -8.34 -20.41
C PRO A 288 6.61 -7.68 -19.30
N SER A 289 6.34 -6.37 -19.41
CA SER A 289 5.47 -5.64 -18.48
C SER A 289 4.02 -6.13 -18.45
N ASP A 290 3.57 -6.89 -19.45
CA ASP A 290 2.25 -7.52 -19.46
C ASP A 290 2.19 -8.72 -18.49
N VAL A 291 3.30 -9.45 -18.34
CA VAL A 291 3.43 -10.54 -17.35
C VAL A 291 3.46 -9.97 -15.95
N ASP A 292 4.21 -8.89 -15.73
CA ASP A 292 4.33 -8.25 -14.42
C ASP A 292 2.97 -7.71 -13.94
N ARG A 293 2.21 -7.08 -14.85
CA ARG A 293 0.85 -6.60 -14.55
C ARG A 293 -0.11 -7.74 -14.26
N TRP A 294 -0.04 -8.84 -15.03
CA TRP A 294 -0.83 -10.04 -14.73
C TRP A 294 -0.50 -10.63 -13.36
N LEU A 295 0.79 -10.76 -13.02
CA LEU A 295 1.25 -11.23 -11.71
C LEU A 295 0.78 -10.31 -10.58
N ALA A 296 0.92 -8.99 -10.76
CA ALA A 296 0.44 -8.00 -9.81
C ALA A 296 -1.07 -8.12 -9.59
N MET A 297 -1.84 -8.41 -10.64
CA MET A 297 -3.28 -8.64 -10.55
C MET A 297 -3.62 -9.95 -9.80
N GLN A 298 -2.94 -11.06 -10.12
CA GLN A 298 -3.16 -12.33 -9.39
C GLN A 298 -2.91 -12.18 -7.88
N GLN A 299 -1.97 -11.29 -7.53
CA GLN A 299 -1.66 -11.01 -6.14
C GLN A 299 -2.52 -9.91 -5.55
N PHE A 300 -3.26 -9.11 -6.32
CA PHE A 300 -3.91 -7.88 -5.88
C PHE A 300 -4.69 -8.04 -4.56
N PHE A 301 -5.63 -8.98 -4.48
CA PHE A 301 -6.45 -9.20 -3.28
C PHE A 301 -5.68 -9.86 -2.11
N THR A 302 -4.49 -10.38 -2.36
CA THR A 302 -3.62 -10.99 -1.35
C THR A 302 -2.44 -10.09 -0.96
N ARG A 303 -2.13 -9.10 -1.80
CA ARG A 303 -1.10 -8.09 -1.59
C ARG A 303 -1.60 -7.15 -0.52
N ARG A 304 -0.67 -6.65 0.28
CA ARG A 304 -1.00 -5.86 1.47
C ARG A 304 -0.69 -4.37 1.31
N SER A 305 0.22 -3.99 0.41
CA SER A 305 0.48 -2.61 0.03
C SER A 305 1.10 -2.54 -1.38
N PHE A 306 0.99 -1.37 -2.02
CA PHE A 306 1.63 -1.04 -3.31
C PHE A 306 2.70 0.07 -3.16
N GLY A 307 3.11 0.37 -1.93
CA GLY A 307 3.99 1.50 -1.61
C GLY A 307 5.47 1.29 -1.91
N GLN A 308 6.20 2.41 -1.99
CA GLN A 308 7.64 2.55 -2.13
C GLN A 308 8.44 1.81 -1.04
N ASN A 309 7.88 1.65 0.15
CA ASN A 309 8.52 0.86 1.21
C ASN A 309 8.26 -0.64 1.10
N GLU A 310 7.65 -1.16 0.04
CA GLU A 310 7.43 -2.60 -0.09
C GLU A 310 8.70 -3.46 -0.03
N CYS A 311 8.53 -4.72 0.40
CA CYS A 311 9.61 -5.68 0.37
C CYS A 311 10.05 -5.99 -1.06
N SER A 312 11.36 -6.21 -1.24
CA SER A 312 11.92 -6.70 -2.50
C SER A 312 11.37 -8.08 -2.87
N ASP A 313 11.49 -8.43 -4.15
CA ASP A 313 10.88 -9.63 -4.72
C ASP A 313 11.20 -10.91 -3.94
N GLY A 314 10.17 -11.73 -3.73
CA GLY A 314 10.26 -12.98 -2.98
C GLY A 314 10.27 -12.84 -1.46
N ARG A 315 10.17 -11.63 -0.92
CA ARG A 315 10.06 -11.34 0.52
C ARG A 315 8.69 -10.78 0.88
N VAL A 316 8.39 -10.86 2.17
CA VAL A 316 7.16 -10.34 2.77
C VAL A 316 7.48 -9.71 4.11
N TRP A 317 6.59 -8.84 4.57
CA TRP A 317 6.66 -8.26 5.90
C TRP A 317 6.54 -9.34 6.97
N ARG A 318 7.38 -9.24 8.01
CA ARG A 318 7.44 -10.19 9.12
C ARG A 318 6.21 -10.10 10.02
N LEU A 319 5.66 -8.91 10.20
CA LEU A 319 4.37 -8.66 10.85
C LEU A 319 4.30 -9.20 12.28
N LEU A 320 5.32 -8.94 13.10
CA LEU A 320 5.26 -9.23 14.53
C LEU A 320 4.28 -8.32 15.27
N ASP A 321 4.07 -7.10 14.78
CA ASP A 321 2.97 -6.20 15.11
C ASP A 321 2.49 -5.46 13.85
N GLU A 322 1.71 -4.39 14.05
CA GLU A 322 1.13 -3.56 12.99
C GLU A 322 2.16 -2.65 12.29
N TYR A 323 3.34 -2.45 12.90
CA TYR A 323 4.40 -1.54 12.44
C TYR A 323 5.74 -2.25 12.21
N ASP A 324 5.77 -3.59 12.24
CA ASP A 324 6.96 -4.40 11.99
C ASP A 324 7.28 -4.43 10.49
N TYR A 325 7.91 -3.34 10.04
CA TYR A 325 8.40 -3.15 8.70
C TYR A 325 9.70 -3.94 8.46
N VAL A 326 9.77 -5.24 8.83
CA VAL A 326 10.94 -6.07 8.55
C VAL A 326 10.65 -7.07 7.44
N CYS A 327 11.42 -7.04 6.36
CA CYS A 327 11.21 -7.92 5.20
C CYS A 327 11.95 -9.25 5.35
N VAL A 328 11.18 -10.33 5.45
CA VAL A 328 11.66 -11.71 5.64
C VAL A 328 11.18 -12.63 4.52
N LEU A 329 11.68 -13.86 4.49
CA LEU A 329 11.16 -14.89 3.58
C LEU A 329 9.76 -15.35 4.03
N PRO A 330 8.85 -15.76 3.13
CA PRO A 330 7.47 -16.09 3.47
C PRO A 330 7.27 -17.10 4.60
N HIS A 331 8.15 -18.10 4.74
CA HIS A 331 8.05 -19.09 5.82
C HIS A 331 8.32 -18.48 7.21
N ARG A 332 9.12 -17.41 7.29
CA ARG A 332 9.52 -16.76 8.54
C ARG A 332 8.37 -16.10 9.28
N VAL A 333 7.35 -15.61 8.57
CA VAL A 333 6.15 -14.99 9.18
C VAL A 333 5.47 -15.93 10.17
N VAL A 334 5.44 -17.23 9.85
CA VAL A 334 4.80 -18.24 10.69
C VAL A 334 5.75 -18.69 11.80
N GLU A 335 7.03 -18.90 11.49
CA GLU A 335 8.04 -19.35 12.45
C GLU A 335 8.26 -18.33 13.58
N SER A 336 8.39 -17.05 13.26
CA SER A 336 8.63 -15.97 14.22
C SER A 336 7.48 -15.77 15.22
N ARG A 337 6.28 -16.23 14.86
CA ARG A 337 5.07 -16.26 15.72
C ARG A 337 4.95 -17.56 16.52
N ARG A 338 5.35 -18.70 15.94
CA ARG A 338 5.26 -20.01 16.61
C ARG A 338 6.31 -20.20 17.69
N ASN A 339 7.48 -19.58 17.56
CA ASN A 339 8.59 -19.74 18.50
C ASN A 339 8.41 -18.93 19.80
N VAL A 340 7.17 -18.55 20.15
CA VAL A 340 6.84 -17.76 21.33
C VAL A 340 6.39 -18.67 22.47
N ALA A 341 7.12 -18.62 23.59
CA ALA A 341 6.73 -19.28 24.83
C ALA A 341 5.71 -18.45 25.62
N ALA A 342 4.88 -19.15 26.41
CA ALA A 342 4.00 -18.53 27.37
C ALA A 342 4.82 -17.75 28.42
N ARG A 343 4.39 -16.52 28.73
CA ARG A 343 5.03 -15.71 29.78
C ARG A 343 4.74 -16.30 31.16
N LEU A 344 5.68 -16.12 32.08
CA LEU A 344 5.44 -16.42 33.49
C LEU A 344 4.44 -15.41 34.07
N ARG A 345 3.66 -15.83 35.08
CA ARG A 345 2.69 -14.97 35.79
C ARG A 345 3.29 -13.65 36.31
N PHE A 346 4.60 -13.60 36.56
CA PHE A 346 5.33 -12.43 37.05
C PHE A 346 6.06 -11.62 35.96
N GLY A 347 5.69 -11.79 34.69
CA GLY A 347 6.21 -10.96 33.59
C GLY A 347 7.62 -11.31 33.09
N GLY A 348 8.23 -12.38 33.60
CA GLY A 348 9.50 -12.95 33.15
C GLY A 348 9.35 -13.99 32.03
N CYS A 349 10.46 -14.29 31.35
CA CYS A 349 10.51 -15.42 30.42
C CYS A 349 10.81 -16.73 31.15
N PRO A 350 10.25 -17.87 30.70
CA PRO A 350 10.62 -19.18 31.23
C PRO A 350 12.13 -19.45 31.14
N ARG A 351 12.64 -20.34 31.99
CA ARG A 351 14.05 -20.75 31.96
C ARG A 351 14.41 -21.28 30.56
N GLY A 352 15.53 -20.80 30.00
CA GLY A 352 15.97 -21.14 28.65
C GLY A 352 15.37 -20.28 27.53
N TYR A 353 14.52 -19.32 27.87
CA TYR A 353 13.96 -18.34 26.93
C TYR A 353 14.44 -16.92 27.30
N THR A 354 14.51 -16.05 26.30
CA THR A 354 14.81 -14.63 26.46
C THR A 354 13.71 -13.77 25.85
N ARG A 355 13.66 -12.49 26.21
CA ARG A 355 12.75 -11.54 25.55
C ARG A 355 13.18 -11.38 24.10
N ARG A 356 12.23 -11.46 23.18
CA ARG A 356 12.43 -11.37 21.74
C ARG A 356 12.99 -10.02 21.30
N ARG A 357 12.51 -8.93 21.90
CA ARG A 357 13.00 -7.55 21.68
C ARG A 357 13.09 -7.17 20.20
N ALA A 358 12.08 -7.55 19.40
CA ALA A 358 12.01 -7.14 18.01
C ALA A 358 11.81 -5.62 17.85
N PHE A 359 11.15 -4.97 18.82
CA PHE A 359 10.91 -3.52 18.90
C PHE A 359 10.70 -3.10 20.36
N ASP A 360 10.65 -1.79 20.60
CA ASP A 360 10.37 -1.23 21.92
C ASP A 360 8.95 -1.62 22.34
N ALA A 361 8.82 -2.37 23.44
CA ALA A 361 7.61 -3.06 23.92
C ALA A 361 7.32 -4.47 23.35
N ASP A 362 8.25 -5.10 22.62
CA ASP A 362 8.12 -6.53 22.31
C ASP A 362 8.51 -7.41 23.52
N TYR A 363 7.48 -7.86 24.24
CA TYR A 363 7.64 -8.69 25.44
C TYR A 363 7.46 -10.20 25.21
N ALA A 364 7.40 -10.65 23.95
CA ALA A 364 7.34 -12.08 23.64
C ALA A 364 8.62 -12.79 24.13
N CYS A 365 8.49 -14.05 24.57
CA CYS A 365 9.62 -14.86 25.01
C CYS A 365 9.97 -15.91 23.95
N VAL A 366 11.22 -15.96 23.50
CA VAL A 366 11.69 -16.86 22.43
C VAL A 366 12.99 -17.58 22.81
N PRO A 367 13.34 -18.70 22.17
CA PRO A 367 14.63 -19.34 22.35
C PRO A 367 15.80 -18.40 21.95
N PRO A 368 17.01 -18.56 22.52
CA PRO A 368 18.17 -17.73 22.18
C PRO A 368 18.52 -17.73 20.68
N SER A 369 18.28 -18.84 19.97
CA SER A 369 18.49 -18.92 18.52
C SER A 369 17.54 -18.03 17.72
N GLU A 370 16.26 -17.97 18.10
CA GLU A 370 15.26 -17.11 17.45
C GLU A 370 15.53 -15.63 17.78
N TYR A 371 15.96 -15.32 18.99
CA TYR A 371 16.40 -13.97 19.38
C TYR A 371 17.55 -13.48 18.48
N ALA A 372 18.59 -14.30 18.31
CA ALA A 372 19.73 -13.96 17.45
C ALA A 372 19.30 -13.75 15.99
N LEU A 373 18.36 -14.55 15.50
CA LEU A 373 17.82 -14.40 14.15
C LEU A 373 17.03 -13.10 13.98
N ILE A 374 16.18 -12.74 14.94
CA ILE A 374 15.40 -11.49 14.90
C ILE A 374 16.30 -10.26 14.93
N LEU A 375 17.37 -10.26 15.74
CA LEU A 375 18.36 -9.18 15.71
C LEU A 375 19.04 -9.06 14.34
N SER A 376 19.38 -10.19 13.72
CA SER A 376 19.98 -10.21 12.38
C SER A 376 19.00 -9.68 11.32
N GLU A 377 17.72 -10.07 11.38
CA GLU A 377 16.67 -9.57 10.49
C GLU A 377 16.47 -8.05 10.65
N ASN A 378 16.43 -7.54 11.89
CA ASN A 378 16.30 -6.11 12.17
C ASN A 378 17.50 -5.30 11.63
N HIS A 379 18.72 -5.80 11.83
CA HIS A 379 19.93 -5.14 11.32
C HIS A 379 20.00 -5.15 9.77
N ALA A 380 19.36 -6.13 9.12
CA ALA A 380 19.35 -6.26 7.67
C ALA A 380 18.16 -5.55 7.00
N VAL A 381 17.32 -4.85 7.75
CA VAL A 381 16.02 -4.37 7.26
C VAL A 381 16.13 -3.51 5.99
N HIS A 382 17.09 -2.59 5.95
CA HIS A 382 17.32 -1.70 4.82
C HIS A 382 17.74 -2.44 3.54
N ARG A 383 18.22 -3.68 3.61
CA ARG A 383 18.67 -4.42 2.42
C ARG A 383 17.51 -4.98 1.60
N PHE A 384 16.32 -5.02 2.18
CA PHE A 384 15.19 -5.79 1.67
C PHE A 384 13.97 -4.95 1.36
N TYR A 385 14.06 -3.62 1.47
CA TYR A 385 13.07 -2.72 0.86
C TYR A 385 13.40 -2.51 -0.61
N LYS A 386 12.36 -2.43 -1.43
CA LYS A 386 12.48 -2.23 -2.88
C LYS A 386 13.21 -0.93 -3.22
N HIS A 387 12.94 0.14 -2.48
CA HIS A 387 13.52 1.47 -2.71
C HIS A 387 14.37 1.95 -1.52
N ALA A 388 15.10 1.03 -0.87
CA ALA A 388 15.91 1.38 0.30
C ALA A 388 16.98 2.44 0.02
N ALA A 389 17.61 2.39 -1.17
CA ALA A 389 18.67 3.31 -1.52
C ALA A 389 18.17 4.75 -1.62
N PHE A 390 16.96 4.95 -2.15
CA PHE A 390 16.24 6.22 -2.14
C PHE A 390 16.02 6.77 -0.72
N PHE A 391 15.37 6.01 0.16
CA PHE A 391 15.04 6.48 1.51
C PHE A 391 16.26 6.75 2.41
N ASN A 392 17.41 6.13 2.09
CA ASN A 392 18.64 6.32 2.85
C ASN A 392 19.65 7.24 2.15
N GLY A 393 19.29 7.86 1.02
CA GLY A 393 20.17 8.74 0.27
C GLY A 393 21.40 8.03 -0.33
N ASN A 394 21.33 6.71 -0.49
CA ASN A 394 22.38 5.87 -1.07
C ASN A 394 22.22 5.68 -2.59
N ASP A 395 21.20 6.29 -3.21
CA ASP A 395 21.06 6.29 -4.66
C ASP A 395 22.22 7.07 -5.30
N GLU A 396 22.99 6.38 -6.13
CA GLU A 396 23.97 7.03 -6.99
C GLU A 396 23.22 7.86 -8.04
N LEU A 397 23.42 9.17 -8.02
CA LEU A 397 22.90 10.05 -9.06
C LEU A 397 23.46 9.62 -10.40
N ILE A 398 22.61 8.98 -11.21
CA ILE A 398 22.86 8.77 -12.62
C ILE A 398 23.04 10.17 -13.22
N ARG A 399 24.29 10.57 -13.45
CA ARG A 399 24.61 11.73 -14.29
C ARG A 399 24.10 11.39 -15.69
N ARG A 400 22.92 11.90 -16.03
CA ARG A 400 22.48 11.98 -17.42
C ARG A 400 23.10 13.20 -18.08
#